data_AF-A0A829PRV1-F1
#
_entry.id   AF-A0A829PRV1-F1
#
_cell.length_a   1.000
_cell.length_b   1.000
_cell.length_c   1.000
_cell.angle_alpha   90.00
_cell.angle_beta   90.00
_cell.angle_gamma   90.00
#
_symmetry.space_group_name_H-M   'P 1'
#
loop_
_entity.id
_entity.type
_entity.pdbx_description
1 polymer ?
#
loop_
_entity_poly.entity_id
_entity_poly.type
_entity_poly.pdbx_seq_one_letter_code
_entity_poly.pdbx_strand_id
1 'polypeptide(L)'
;MAALNAEQAGPGSVGVVVGVTVTDPPDLSSLGGPVLVPGLGAQGGKPEDLRGLGGAPGSLLLPAVSREVLRAGPDATALRAQVSRLRDSVAYLLD
;
A
#
# COMPACT_ATOMS: atom_id res chain seq x y z
N MET A 1 -7.63 15.35 9.07
CA MET A 1 -7.07 13.98 9.16
C MET A 1 -5.76 14.00 9.92
N ALA A 2 -4.72 14.68 9.42
CA ALA A 2 -3.42 14.82 10.10
C ALA A 2 -3.52 15.22 11.59
N ALA A 3 -4.30 16.26 11.92
CA ALA A 3 -4.49 16.68 13.32
C ALA A 3 -5.05 15.57 14.23
N LEU A 4 -5.98 14.75 13.73
CA LEU A 4 -6.55 13.63 14.49
C LEU A 4 -5.51 12.53 14.71
N ASN A 5 -4.68 12.25 13.69
CA ASN A 5 -3.62 11.25 13.79
C ASN A 5 -2.50 11.71 14.73
N ALA A 6 -2.21 13.02 14.79
CA ALA A 6 -1.18 13.60 15.65
C ALA A 6 -1.50 13.54 17.16
N GLU A 7 -2.76 13.32 17.54
CA GLU A 7 -3.18 13.14 18.93
C GLU A 7 -2.88 11.73 19.47
N GLN A 8 -2.35 10.82 18.64
CA GLN A 8 -2.10 9.42 18.97
C GLN A 8 -0.60 9.15 19.17
N ALA A 9 -0.26 8.28 20.12
CA ALA A 9 1.14 7.95 20.46
C ALA A 9 1.88 7.06 19.43
N GLY A 10 1.22 6.73 18.32
CA GLY A 10 1.74 5.88 17.24
C GLY A 10 1.07 6.25 15.91
N PRO A 11 1.13 5.38 14.87
CA PRO A 11 0.39 5.61 13.64
C PRO A 11 -1.07 5.91 13.92
N GLY A 12 -1.57 6.99 13.34
CA GLY A 12 -2.95 7.38 13.55
C GLY A 12 -3.93 6.45 12.85
N SER A 13 -5.18 6.44 13.28
CA SER A 13 -6.20 5.49 12.79
C SER A 13 -7.06 6.03 11.65
N VAL A 14 -6.89 7.29 11.25
CA VAL A 14 -7.62 7.89 10.12
C VAL A 14 -6.76 7.84 8.88
N GLY A 15 -7.16 7.01 7.92
CA GLY A 15 -6.47 6.81 6.66
C GLY A 15 -7.15 7.43 5.44
N VAL A 16 -6.47 7.28 4.30
CA VAL A 16 -6.98 7.65 2.97
C VAL A 16 -6.81 6.51 1.99
N VAL A 17 -7.53 6.56 0.87
CA VAL A 17 -7.36 5.65 -0.26
C VAL A 17 -6.79 6.42 -1.44
N VAL A 18 -5.66 5.98 -1.96
CA VAL A 18 -5.00 6.60 -3.11
C VAL A 18 -4.65 5.52 -4.12
N GLY A 19 -5.23 5.59 -5.33
CA GLY A 19 -4.93 4.61 -6.37
C GLY A 19 -3.49 4.70 -6.84
N VAL A 20 -2.86 3.55 -7.07
CA VAL A 20 -1.44 3.48 -7.48
C VAL A 20 -1.14 4.19 -8.80
N THR A 21 -2.13 4.35 -9.68
CA THR A 21 -1.98 5.00 -10.99
C THR A 21 -2.30 6.50 -10.96
N VAL A 22 -2.42 7.12 -9.79
CA VAL A 22 -2.68 8.56 -9.67
C VAL A 22 -1.46 9.35 -10.16
N THR A 23 -1.67 10.34 -11.03
CA THR A 23 -0.58 11.16 -11.58
C THR A 23 -0.23 12.35 -10.69
N ASP A 24 -1.19 12.82 -9.89
CA ASP A 24 -1.05 13.95 -8.97
C ASP A 24 -1.66 13.57 -7.61
N PRO A 25 -0.92 12.81 -6.78
CA PRO A 25 -1.40 12.44 -5.46
C PRO A 25 -1.47 13.66 -4.54
N PRO A 26 -2.41 13.69 -3.56
CA PRO A 26 -2.37 14.71 -2.51
C PRO A 26 -1.05 14.64 -1.73
N ASP A 27 -0.65 15.74 -1.08
CA ASP A 27 0.43 15.72 -0.11
C ASP A 27 0.00 14.96 1.15
N LEU A 28 0.67 13.84 1.41
CA LEU A 28 0.47 12.92 2.52
C LEU A 28 1.63 12.94 3.52
N SER A 29 2.62 13.80 3.32
CA SER A 29 3.83 13.86 4.16
C SER A 29 3.52 14.10 5.65
N SER A 30 2.41 14.79 5.94
CA SER A 30 1.93 15.09 7.29
C SER A 30 0.74 14.24 7.73
N LEU A 31 0.27 13.28 6.92
CA LEU A 31 -0.95 12.52 7.24
C LEU A 31 -0.82 11.76 8.57
N GLY A 32 0.31 11.10 8.80
CA GLY A 32 0.58 10.34 10.03
C GLY A 32 -0.35 9.13 10.26
N GLY A 33 -1.10 8.69 9.24
CA GLY A 33 -2.03 7.56 9.29
C GLY A 33 -1.96 6.71 8.01
N PRO A 34 -2.71 5.59 7.94
CA PRO A 34 -2.55 4.60 6.88
C PRO A 34 -3.02 5.10 5.51
N VAL A 35 -2.32 4.71 4.46
CA VAL A 35 -2.67 4.95 3.06
C VAL A 35 -2.95 3.62 2.39
N LEU A 36 -4.22 3.32 2.12
CA LEU A 36 -4.59 2.14 1.35
C LEU A 36 -4.32 2.40 -0.14
N VAL A 37 -3.50 1.56 -0.76
CA VAL A 37 -3.09 1.73 -2.16
C VAL A 37 -3.62 0.59 -3.04
N PRO A 38 -4.82 0.73 -3.62
CA PRO A 38 -5.34 -0.24 -4.58
C PRO A 38 -4.70 -0.06 -5.95
N GLY A 39 -4.69 -1.15 -6.72
CA GLY A 39 -4.37 -1.13 -8.15
C GLY A 39 -3.05 -1.79 -8.55
N LEU A 40 -2.31 -2.38 -7.60
CA LEU A 40 -1.14 -3.16 -7.94
C LEU A 40 -1.49 -4.37 -8.83
N GLY A 41 -0.61 -4.66 -9.78
CA GLY A 41 -0.67 -5.81 -10.67
C GLY A 41 -1.72 -5.66 -11.76
N ALA A 42 -2.89 -6.29 -11.55
CA ALA A 42 -3.91 -6.46 -12.59
C ALA A 42 -4.53 -5.15 -13.13
N GLN A 43 -4.28 -4.00 -12.48
CA GLN A 43 -4.72 -2.68 -12.94
C GLN A 43 -3.55 -1.84 -13.50
N GLY A 44 -2.38 -2.45 -13.68
CA GLY A 44 -1.21 -1.84 -14.31
C GLY A 44 -0.21 -1.19 -13.35
N GLY A 45 -0.57 -1.03 -12.06
CA GLY A 45 0.37 -0.52 -11.06
C GLY A 45 1.46 -1.52 -10.71
N LYS A 46 2.67 -1.03 -10.58
CA LYS A 46 3.86 -1.83 -10.24
C LYS A 46 4.31 -1.53 -8.81
N PRO A 47 5.06 -2.43 -8.16
CA PRO A 47 5.63 -2.17 -6.84
C PRO A 47 6.37 -0.83 -6.78
N GLU A 48 7.21 -0.52 -7.77
CA GLU A 48 8.00 0.70 -7.82
C GLU A 48 7.18 2.01 -7.80
N ASP A 49 5.92 1.98 -8.26
CA ASP A 49 5.02 3.14 -8.28
C ASP A 49 4.62 3.60 -6.86
N LEU A 50 4.86 2.76 -5.84
CA LEU A 50 4.62 3.10 -4.43
C LEU A 50 5.70 4.00 -3.85
N ARG A 51 6.87 4.10 -4.48
CA ARG A 51 8.01 4.85 -3.94
C ARG A 51 7.68 6.34 -3.87
N GLY A 52 7.61 6.88 -2.66
CA GLY A 52 7.37 8.30 -2.42
C GLY A 52 5.95 8.76 -2.73
N LEU A 53 4.97 7.85 -2.83
CA LEU A 53 3.58 8.17 -3.13
C LEU A 53 3.03 9.24 -2.16
N GLY A 54 2.78 10.45 -2.69
CA GLY A 54 2.32 11.59 -1.91
C GLY A 54 3.26 11.99 -0.75
N GLY A 55 4.51 11.53 -0.72
CA GLY A 55 5.42 11.76 0.40
C GLY A 55 5.08 10.99 1.69
N ALA A 56 4.15 10.04 1.66
CA ALA A 56 3.84 9.21 2.81
C ALA A 56 5.04 8.32 3.20
N PRO A 57 5.30 8.11 4.50
CA PRO A 57 6.25 7.09 4.94
C PRO A 57 5.86 5.71 4.42
N GLY A 58 6.82 4.93 3.93
CA GLY A 58 6.56 3.61 3.35
C GLY A 58 5.90 2.63 4.35
N SER A 59 6.22 2.76 5.64
CA SER A 59 5.59 2.00 6.73
C SER A 59 4.09 2.29 6.93
N LEU A 60 3.57 3.37 6.35
CA LEU A 60 2.14 3.71 6.37
C LEU A 60 1.43 3.39 5.05
N LEU A 61 2.15 2.96 4.02
CA LEU A 61 1.55 2.50 2.77
C LEU A 61 1.06 1.05 2.93
N LEU A 62 -0.19 0.81 2.55
CA LEU A 62 -0.85 -0.49 2.59
C LEU A 62 -1.27 -0.91 1.17
N PRO A 63 -0.38 -1.56 0.40
CA PRO A 63 -0.69 -2.00 -0.96
C PRO A 63 -1.75 -3.10 -0.95
N ALA A 64 -2.84 -2.89 -1.70
CA ALA A 64 -3.94 -3.84 -1.80
C ALA A 64 -3.90 -4.62 -3.12
N VAL A 65 -3.74 -5.94 -3.03
CA VAL A 65 -3.70 -6.87 -4.17
C VAL A 65 -4.79 -7.93 -4.01
N SER A 66 -5.55 -8.20 -5.07
CA SER A 66 -6.65 -9.18 -5.05
C SER A 66 -6.57 -10.18 -6.21
N ARG A 67 -6.87 -9.77 -7.45
CA ARG A 67 -6.95 -10.67 -8.62
C ARG A 67 -5.66 -11.46 -8.85
N GLU A 68 -4.50 -10.84 -8.62
CA GLU A 68 -3.21 -11.48 -8.82
C GLU A 68 -2.95 -12.62 -7.83
N VAL A 69 -3.39 -12.47 -6.58
CA VAL A 69 -3.39 -13.56 -5.59
C VAL A 69 -4.43 -14.61 -5.97
N LEU A 70 -5.68 -14.20 -6.21
CA LEU A 70 -6.79 -15.13 -6.45
C LEU A 70 -6.61 -15.99 -7.70
N ARG A 71 -5.85 -15.52 -8.71
CA ARG A 71 -5.50 -16.29 -9.92
C ARG A 71 -4.58 -17.48 -9.65
N ALA A 72 -3.86 -17.50 -8.53
CA ALA A 72 -3.02 -18.63 -8.15
C ALA A 72 -3.81 -19.75 -7.46
N GLY A 73 -5.07 -19.50 -7.07
CA GLY A 73 -5.93 -20.48 -6.41
C GLY A 73 -6.53 -21.53 -7.38
N PRO A 74 -7.28 -22.52 -6.85
CA PRO A 74 -7.72 -22.64 -5.45
C PRO A 74 -6.71 -23.28 -4.49
N ASP A 75 -5.54 -23.71 -4.99
CA ASP A 75 -4.53 -24.35 -4.14
C ASP A 75 -3.97 -23.39 -3.08
N ALA A 76 -4.07 -23.78 -1.81
CA ALA A 76 -3.66 -22.93 -0.69
C ALA A 76 -2.14 -22.69 -0.67
N THR A 77 -1.33 -23.62 -1.16
CA THR A 77 0.13 -23.47 -1.24
C THR A 77 0.50 -22.44 -2.31
N ALA A 78 -0.14 -22.51 -3.47
CA ALA A 78 0.02 -21.55 -4.55
C ALA A 78 -0.43 -20.14 -4.14
N LEU A 79 -1.54 -20.01 -3.41
CA LEU A 79 -1.98 -18.73 -2.84
C LEU A 79 -0.93 -18.14 -1.89
N ARG A 80 -0.41 -18.95 -0.95
CA ARG A 80 0.64 -18.52 0.00
C ARG A 80 1.94 -18.11 -0.71
N ALA A 81 2.34 -18.87 -1.72
CA ALA A 81 3.51 -18.55 -2.55
C ALA A 81 3.33 -17.21 -3.26
N GLN A 82 2.14 -16.94 -3.83
CA GLN A 82 1.87 -15.68 -4.51
C GLN A 82 1.84 -14.49 -3.56
N VAL A 83 1.22 -14.62 -2.38
CA VAL A 83 1.24 -13.58 -1.34
C VAL A 83 2.67 -13.29 -0.87
N SER A 84 3.49 -14.33 -0.68
CA SER A 84 4.88 -14.15 -0.25
C SER A 84 5.70 -13.37 -1.28
N ARG A 85 5.58 -13.73 -2.57
CA ARG A 85 6.25 -13.00 -3.67
C ARG A 85 5.84 -11.52 -3.73
N LEU A 86 4.54 -11.24 -3.57
CA LEU A 86 4.02 -9.87 -3.59
C LEU A 86 4.43 -9.07 -2.37
N ARG A 87 4.48 -9.68 -1.18
CA ARG A 87 5.00 -9.04 0.02
C ARG A 87 6.47 -8.67 -0.16
N ASP A 88 7.27 -9.61 -0.69
CA ASP A 88 8.70 -9.41 -0.87
C ASP A 88 9.00 -8.32 -1.92
N SER A 89 8.15 -8.17 -2.95
CA SER A 89 8.32 -7.11 -3.96
C SER A 89 8.09 -5.69 -3.45
N VAL A 90 7.41 -5.53 -2.31
CA VAL A 90 7.16 -4.23 -1.66
C VAL A 90 7.89 -4.10 -0.32
N ALA A 91 8.72 -5.07 0.06
CA ALA A 91 9.42 -5.07 1.35
C ALA A 91 10.34 -3.83 1.53
N TYR A 92 10.81 -3.27 0.42
CA TYR A 92 11.65 -2.06 0.40
C TYR A 92 10.95 -0.82 0.98
N LEU A 93 9.62 -0.85 1.19
CA LEU A 93 8.88 0.24 1.83
C LEU A 93 9.19 0.37 3.33
N LEU A 94 9.84 -0.65 3.93
CA LEU A 94 10.20 -0.69 5.34
C LEU A 94 11.69 -0.38 5.59
N ASP A 95 12.46 -0.15 4.53
CA ASP A 95 13.86 0.29 4.58
C ASP A 95 13.94 1.81 4.77
#